data_AF-A0A4Y2G0S0-F1
#
_entry.id   AF-A0A4Y2G0S0-F1
#
_cell.length_a   1.000
_cell.length_b   1.000
_cell.length_c   1.000
_cell.angle_alpha   90.00
_cell.angle_beta   90.00
_cell.angle_gamma   90.00
#
_symmetry.space_group_name_H-M   'P 1'
#
loop_
_entity.id
_entity.type
_entity.pdbx_description
1 polymer ?
#
loop_
_entity_poly.entity_id
_entity_poly.type
_entity_poly.pdbx_seq_one_letter_code
_entity_poly.pdbx_strand_id
1 'polypeptide(L)'
;MGSEQKPFVPKTPIDFQKLKLERLMANPEKPVIIPEMPKEKKGFTVPEFVRNVMGSSAGAGSGEFHVYRHLRRKEYTRQKMIEEKGEKERLDEEFRRKMEENQRMIEEKTAKKRAKRLRRKEKLKKLKAEGLLKRKKVKQDEKQNSSEDESSENENSDSESEEDACEKQPEAQPSESSEENDKHESSKGPES
;
A
#
# COMPACT_ATOMS: atom_id res chain seq x y z
N MET A 1 15.75 47.59 -18.66
CA MET A 1 16.77 47.38 -17.62
C MET A 1 16.46 46.06 -16.93
N GLY A 2 17.20 44.99 -17.23
CA GLY A 2 17.04 43.72 -16.53
C GLY A 2 17.78 43.80 -15.19
N SER A 3 17.05 43.74 -14.07
CA SER A 3 17.66 43.71 -12.75
C SER A 3 18.39 42.38 -12.58
N GLU A 4 19.72 42.40 -12.56
CA GLU A 4 20.55 41.24 -12.21
C GLU A 4 20.32 40.89 -10.74
N GLN A 5 19.50 39.87 -10.47
CA GLN A 5 19.33 39.36 -9.12
C GLN A 5 20.48 38.41 -8.77
N LYS A 6 21.13 38.67 -7.63
CA LYS A 6 22.19 37.81 -7.09
C LYS A 6 21.66 36.39 -6.85
N PRO A 7 22.48 35.34 -7.05
CA PRO A 7 22.04 33.97 -6.80
C PRO A 7 21.63 33.79 -5.33
N PHE A 8 20.34 33.61 -5.09
CA PHE A 8 19.76 33.42 -3.77
C PHE A 8 19.59 31.92 -3.49
N VAL A 9 20.23 31.44 -2.42
CA VAL A 9 20.08 30.05 -1.95
C VAL A 9 19.03 30.03 -0.84
N PRO A 10 17.86 29.37 -1.03
CA PRO A 10 16.82 29.31 -0.01
C PRO A 10 17.30 28.50 1.19
N LYS A 11 17.07 29.03 2.40
CA LYS A 11 17.43 28.37 3.66
C LYS A 11 16.21 27.78 4.38
N THR A 12 15.05 28.44 4.24
CA THR A 12 13.79 27.98 4.82
C THR A 12 12.85 27.38 3.76
N PRO A 13 11.89 26.52 4.14
CA PRO A 13 10.87 26.03 3.20
C PRO A 13 10.03 27.17 2.61
N ILE A 14 9.84 28.25 3.37
CA ILE A 14 9.12 29.45 2.92
C ILE A 14 9.90 30.13 1.80
N ASP A 15 11.22 30.27 1.94
CA ASP A 15 12.09 30.84 0.91
C ASP A 15 12.03 30.03 -0.40
N PHE A 16 11.98 28.71 -0.30
CA PHE A 16 11.86 27.83 -1.47
C PHE A 16 10.51 27.97 -2.18
N GLN A 17 9.41 28.10 -1.43
CA GLN A 17 8.08 28.37 -1.99
C GLN A 17 8.03 29.75 -2.63
N LYS A 18 8.59 30.78 -1.97
CA LYS A 18 8.69 32.14 -2.50
C LYS A 18 9.42 32.16 -3.84
N LEU A 19 10.56 31.47 -3.95
CA LEU A 19 11.32 31.36 -5.19
C LEU A 19 10.54 30.66 -6.32
N LYS A 20 9.79 29.59 -5.99
CA LYS A 20 8.89 28.94 -6.96
C LYS A 20 7.76 29.87 -7.41
N LEU A 21 7.19 30.62 -6.49
CA LEU A 21 6.10 31.55 -6.75
C LEU A 21 6.58 32.72 -7.60
N GLU A 22 7.71 33.34 -7.28
CA GLU A 22 8.35 34.37 -8.11
C GLU A 22 8.62 33.88 -9.53
N ARG A 23 9.10 32.63 -9.68
CA ARG A 23 9.30 32.01 -10.99
C ARG A 23 8.01 31.81 -11.78
N LEU A 24 6.92 31.44 -11.11
CA LEU A 24 5.60 31.27 -11.75
C LEU A 24 4.99 32.63 -12.12
N MET A 25 5.11 33.64 -11.25
CA MET A 25 4.57 34.99 -11.47
C MET A 25 5.37 35.81 -12.48
N ALA A 26 6.63 35.45 -12.75
CA ALA A 26 7.43 36.10 -13.80
C ALA A 26 6.80 35.97 -15.20
N ASN A 27 6.00 34.92 -15.45
CA ASN A 27 5.30 34.71 -16.72
C ASN A 27 3.87 34.17 -16.47
N PRO A 28 2.91 35.04 -16.13
CA PRO A 28 1.56 34.62 -15.73
C PRO A 28 0.74 34.04 -16.91
N GLU A 29 1.04 34.44 -18.14
CA GLU A 29 0.38 33.93 -19.35
C GLU A 29 0.77 32.49 -19.72
N LYS A 30 1.85 31.95 -19.14
CA LYS A 30 2.30 30.59 -19.44
C LYS A 30 1.47 29.58 -18.64
N PRO A 31 0.74 28.64 -19.28
CA PRO A 31 -0.02 27.64 -18.55
C PRO A 31 0.91 26.74 -17.74
N VAL A 32 0.53 26.49 -16.49
CA VAL A 32 1.26 25.61 -15.58
C VAL A 32 0.86 24.17 -15.85
N ILE A 33 1.84 23.31 -16.17
CA ILE A 33 1.63 21.88 -16.36
C ILE A 33 1.68 21.20 -14.99
N ILE A 34 0.52 20.78 -14.49
CA ILE A 34 0.44 19.92 -13.31
C ILE A 34 0.70 18.49 -13.79
N PRO A 35 1.70 17.78 -13.23
CA PRO A 35 1.98 16.41 -13.63
C PRO A 35 0.78 15.51 -13.33
N GLU A 36 0.34 14.74 -14.31
CA GLU A 36 -0.64 13.67 -14.09
C GLU A 36 -0.05 12.58 -13.21
N MET A 37 -0.92 11.81 -12.54
CA MET A 37 -0.51 10.66 -11.75
C MET A 37 0.32 9.68 -12.61
N PRO A 38 1.44 9.15 -12.07
CA PRO A 38 2.28 8.22 -12.80
C PRO A 38 1.46 6.98 -13.15
N LYS A 39 1.39 6.67 -14.45
CA LYS A 39 0.73 5.46 -14.94
C LYS A 39 1.53 4.23 -14.53
N GLU A 40 0.82 3.15 -14.22
CA GLU A 40 1.48 1.87 -13.97
C GLU A 40 2.34 1.46 -15.17
N LYS A 41 3.52 0.91 -14.89
CA LYS A 41 4.43 0.44 -15.94
C LYS A 41 3.72 -0.68 -16.70
N LYS A 42 3.34 -0.41 -17.95
CA LYS A 42 2.79 -1.43 -18.84
C LYS A 42 3.92 -2.37 -19.24
N GLY A 43 3.63 -3.67 -19.24
CA GLY A 43 4.57 -4.66 -19.72
C GLY A 43 4.82 -4.54 -21.22
N PHE A 44 5.88 -5.21 -21.69
CA PHE A 44 6.16 -5.30 -23.12
C PHE A 44 5.01 -6.00 -23.83
N THR A 45 4.47 -5.37 -24.87
CA THR A 45 3.49 -6.00 -25.75
C THR A 45 4.22 -6.88 -26.76
N VAL A 46 3.73 -8.11 -26.94
CA VAL A 46 4.29 -9.03 -27.94
C VAL A 46 3.76 -8.61 -29.32
N PRO A 47 4.63 -8.39 -30.33
CA PRO A 47 4.19 -8.13 -31.69
C PRO A 47 3.40 -9.32 -32.24
N GLU A 48 2.30 -9.04 -32.95
CA GLU A 48 1.43 -10.08 -33.52
C GLU A 48 2.14 -10.93 -34.58
N PHE A 49 2.93 -10.30 -35.45
CA PHE A 49 3.64 -10.98 -36.53
C PHE A 49 5.15 -10.74 -36.45
N VAL A 50 5.91 -11.84 -36.40
CA VAL A 50 7.35 -11.82 -36.59
C VAL A 50 7.64 -12.09 -38.06
N ARG A 51 8.21 -11.12 -38.76
CA ARG A 51 8.44 -11.20 -40.22
C ARG A 51 9.72 -11.96 -40.60
N ASN A 52 10.69 -12.00 -39.69
CA ASN A 52 12.04 -12.50 -39.96
C ASN A 52 12.26 -13.88 -39.30
N VAL A 53 11.31 -14.80 -39.49
CA VAL A 53 11.42 -16.16 -38.96
C VAL A 53 12.20 -17.00 -39.97
N MET A 54 13.33 -17.55 -39.51
CA MET A 54 14.11 -18.51 -40.30
C MET A 54 13.42 -19.88 -40.28
N GLY A 55 13.59 -20.69 -41.33
CA GLY A 55 12.94 -22.00 -41.42
C GLY A 55 13.30 -22.95 -40.27
N SER A 56 12.37 -23.84 -39.90
CA SER A 56 12.50 -24.68 -38.70
C SER A 56 13.69 -25.65 -38.70
N SER A 57 14.21 -26.00 -39.87
CA SER A 57 15.39 -26.87 -40.04
C SER A 57 16.69 -26.10 -40.27
N ALA A 58 16.67 -24.78 -40.28
CA ALA A 58 17.86 -23.98 -40.44
C ALA A 58 18.71 -23.99 -39.16
N GLY A 59 20.03 -24.02 -39.30
CA GLY A 59 20.97 -24.03 -38.16
C GLY A 59 21.00 -22.71 -37.38
N ALA A 60 21.62 -22.71 -36.20
CA ALA A 60 21.72 -21.50 -35.38
C ALA A 60 22.57 -20.41 -36.06
N GLY A 61 21.95 -19.24 -36.30
CA GLY A 61 22.65 -18.07 -36.82
C GLY A 61 23.42 -17.31 -35.73
N SER A 62 24.36 -16.45 -36.12
CA SER A 62 25.18 -15.64 -35.19
C SER A 62 24.35 -14.67 -34.33
N GLY A 63 23.16 -14.27 -34.79
CA GLY A 63 22.25 -13.38 -34.06
C GLY A 63 21.29 -14.09 -33.09
N GLU A 64 21.15 -15.41 -33.18
CA GLU A 64 20.12 -16.16 -32.44
C GLU A 64 20.32 -16.09 -30.93
N PHE A 65 21.58 -16.10 -30.48
CA PHE A 65 21.93 -15.92 -29.07
C PHE A 65 21.39 -14.60 -28.50
N HIS A 66 21.52 -13.50 -29.25
CA HIS A 66 21.02 -12.22 -28.79
C HIS A 66 19.50 -12.15 -28.81
N VAL A 67 18.84 -12.79 -29.78
CA VAL A 67 17.38 -12.93 -29.81
C VAL A 67 16.89 -13.63 -28.55
N TYR A 68 17.45 -14.81 -28.22
CA TYR A 68 17.11 -15.54 -26.99
C TYR A 68 17.35 -14.70 -25.73
N ARG A 69 18.51 -14.05 -25.62
CA ARG A 69 18.85 -13.19 -24.48
C ARG A 69 17.83 -12.07 -24.28
N HIS A 70 17.40 -11.40 -25.34
CA HIS A 70 16.38 -10.35 -25.27
C HIS A 70 15.00 -10.92 -24.92
N LEU A 71 14.62 -12.05 -25.51
CA LEU A 71 13.34 -12.71 -25.23
C LEU A 71 13.26 -13.18 -23.76
N ARG A 72 14.32 -13.82 -23.25
CA ARG A 72 14.40 -14.27 -21.86
C ARG A 72 14.25 -13.12 -20.86
N ARG A 73 14.93 -11.99 -21.11
CA ARG A 73 14.79 -10.80 -20.25
C ARG A 73 13.37 -10.24 -20.27
N LYS A 74 12.74 -10.17 -21.45
CA LYS A 74 11.34 -9.73 -21.59
C LYS A 74 10.42 -10.66 -20.81
N GLU A 75 10.62 -11.96 -20.93
CA GLU A 75 9.80 -12.97 -20.27
C GLU A 75 9.97 -12.94 -18.74
N TYR A 76 11.20 -12.83 -18.22
CA TYR A 76 11.43 -12.68 -16.78
C TYR A 76 10.84 -11.40 -16.22
N THR A 77 10.95 -10.29 -16.97
CA THR A 77 10.30 -9.04 -16.57
C THR A 77 8.78 -9.23 -16.55
N ARG A 78 8.21 -9.92 -17.54
CA ARG A 78 6.77 -10.22 -17.62
C ARG A 78 6.30 -11.07 -16.43
N GLN A 79 6.99 -12.16 -16.13
CA GLN A 79 6.69 -13.04 -15.00
C GLN A 79 6.75 -12.29 -13.68
N LYS A 80 7.84 -11.56 -13.44
CA LYS A 80 8.02 -10.71 -12.25
C LYS A 80 6.89 -9.69 -12.08
N MET A 81 6.49 -9.00 -13.15
CA MET A 81 5.36 -8.06 -13.08
C MET A 81 4.02 -8.74 -12.78
N ILE A 82 3.82 -9.99 -13.19
CA ILE A 82 2.59 -10.75 -12.90
C ILE A 82 2.58 -11.17 -11.43
N GLU A 83 3.69 -11.71 -10.94
CA GLU A 83 3.86 -12.09 -9.54
C GLU A 83 3.68 -10.89 -8.60
N GLU A 84 4.37 -9.78 -8.88
CA GLU A 84 4.25 -8.54 -8.09
C GLU A 84 2.82 -7.99 -8.06
N LYS A 85 2.10 -8.07 -9.18
CA LYS A 85 0.69 -7.64 -9.24
C LYS A 85 -0.21 -8.57 -8.45
N GLY A 86 -0.03 -9.89 -8.58
CA GLY A 86 -0.81 -10.87 -7.83
C GLY A 86 -0.64 -10.71 -6.32
N GLU A 87 0.60 -10.54 -5.86
CA GLU A 87 0.89 -10.30 -4.43
C GLU A 87 0.27 -8.98 -3.95
N LYS A 88 0.39 -7.91 -4.73
CA LYS A 88 -0.22 -6.61 -4.38
C LYS A 88 -1.75 -6.71 -4.30
N GLU A 89 -2.39 -7.33 -5.29
CA GLU A 89 -3.84 -7.49 -5.33
C GLU A 89 -4.35 -8.31 -4.13
N ARG A 90 -3.63 -9.39 -3.76
CA ARG A 90 -3.95 -10.20 -2.57
C ARG A 90 -3.88 -9.37 -1.29
N LEU A 91 -2.78 -8.64 -1.09
CA LEU A 91 -2.58 -7.79 0.09
C LEU A 91 -3.61 -6.65 0.16
N ASP A 92 -3.94 -6.04 -0.99
CA ASP A 92 -4.93 -4.97 -1.08
C ASP A 92 -6.34 -5.51 -0.74
N GLU A 93 -6.71 -6.71 -1.20
CA GLU A 93 -7.98 -7.35 -0.88
C GLU A 93 -8.09 -7.71 0.61
N GLU A 94 -7.04 -8.31 1.19
CA GLU A 94 -6.97 -8.61 2.61
C GLU A 94 -7.10 -7.33 3.47
N PHE A 95 -6.40 -6.27 3.08
CA PHE A 95 -6.48 -4.98 3.76
C PHE A 95 -7.89 -4.40 3.69
N ARG A 96 -8.50 -4.38 2.50
CA ARG A 96 -9.87 -3.88 2.32
C ARG A 96 -10.87 -4.67 3.16
N ARG A 97 -10.75 -6.00 3.16
CA ARG A 97 -11.61 -6.87 3.97
C ARG A 97 -11.47 -6.55 5.47
N LYS A 98 -10.26 -6.45 5.99
CA LYS A 98 -10.01 -6.06 7.40
C LYS A 98 -10.60 -4.69 7.72
N MET A 99 -10.46 -3.72 6.82
CA MET A 99 -11.03 -2.38 7.00
C MET A 99 -12.56 -2.40 7.03
N GLU A 100 -13.20 -3.15 6.15
CA GLU A 100 -14.66 -3.31 6.13
C GLU A 100 -15.18 -4.01 7.38
N GLU A 101 -14.52 -5.08 7.83
CA GLU A 101 -14.86 -5.79 9.07
C GLU A 101 -14.75 -4.85 10.29
N ASN A 102 -13.67 -4.08 10.38
CA ASN A 102 -13.47 -3.09 11.43
C ASN A 102 -14.55 -2.00 11.41
N GLN A 103 -14.89 -1.48 10.22
CA GLN A 103 -15.94 -0.49 10.05
C GLN A 103 -17.30 -1.06 10.50
N ARG A 104 -17.66 -2.28 10.08
CA ARG A 104 -18.90 -2.95 10.52
C ARG A 104 -18.95 -3.11 12.04
N MET A 105 -17.87 -3.56 12.66
CA MET A 105 -17.79 -3.72 14.12
C MET A 105 -17.96 -2.40 14.87
N ILE A 106 -17.38 -1.31 14.34
CA ILE A 106 -17.55 0.04 14.89
C ILE A 106 -18.98 0.54 14.70
N GLU A 107 -19.56 0.34 13.52
CA GLU A 107 -20.94 0.72 13.20
C GLU A 107 -21.95 -0.03 14.08
N GLU A 108 -21.78 -1.33 14.30
CA GLU A 108 -22.63 -2.10 15.19
C GLU A 108 -22.55 -1.61 16.64
N LYS A 109 -21.33 -1.40 17.15
CA LYS A 109 -21.12 -0.88 18.52
C LYS A 109 -21.74 0.52 18.67
N THR A 110 -21.56 1.39 17.68
CA THR A 110 -22.10 2.76 17.70
C THR A 110 -23.62 2.77 17.51
N ALA A 111 -24.19 1.91 16.65
CA ALA A 111 -25.63 1.75 16.45
C ALA A 111 -26.31 1.23 17.72
N LYS A 112 -25.77 0.20 18.38
CA LYS A 112 -26.25 -0.31 19.68
C LYS A 112 -26.28 0.81 20.73
N LYS A 113 -25.19 1.58 20.87
CA LYS A 113 -25.11 2.73 21.79
C LYS A 113 -26.10 3.85 21.42
N ARG A 114 -26.26 4.16 20.13
CA ARG A 114 -27.19 5.16 19.62
C ARG A 114 -28.65 4.78 19.89
N ALA A 115 -29.02 3.52 19.64
CA ALA A 115 -30.34 2.98 19.93
C ALA A 115 -30.68 3.06 21.44
N LYS A 116 -29.72 2.72 22.32
CA LYS A 116 -29.89 2.87 23.78
C LYS A 116 -30.14 4.33 24.18
N ARG A 117 -29.41 5.29 23.59
CA ARG A 117 -29.60 6.74 23.83
C ARG A 117 -30.96 7.23 23.32
N LEU A 118 -31.38 6.79 22.13
CA LEU A 118 -32.69 7.15 21.56
C LEU A 118 -33.85 6.64 22.41
N ARG A 119 -33.83 5.35 22.81
CA ARG A 119 -34.82 4.76 23.72
C ARG A 119 -34.90 5.53 25.05
N ARG A 120 -33.75 5.91 25.64
CA ARG A 120 -33.71 6.74 26.87
C ARG A 120 -34.32 8.13 26.63
N LYS A 121 -34.00 8.78 25.51
CA LYS A 121 -34.53 10.10 25.13
C LYS A 121 -36.05 10.05 24.92
N GLU A 122 -36.56 9.01 24.26
CA GLU A 122 -38.00 8.79 24.09
C GLU A 122 -38.71 8.57 25.41
N LYS A 123 -38.19 7.69 26.28
CA LYS A 123 -38.72 7.50 27.64
C LYS A 123 -38.77 8.81 28.42
N LEU A 124 -37.70 9.61 28.37
CA LEU A 124 -37.66 10.92 29.04
C LEU A 124 -38.68 11.90 28.45
N LYS A 125 -38.87 11.92 27.13
CA LYS A 125 -39.90 12.75 26.47
C LYS A 125 -41.31 12.34 26.90
N LYS A 126 -41.62 11.04 26.94
CA LYS A 126 -42.91 10.52 27.42
C LYS A 126 -43.18 10.95 28.86
N LEU A 127 -42.20 10.77 29.76
CA LEU A 127 -42.31 11.24 31.15
C LEU A 127 -42.45 12.77 31.29
N LYS A 128 -41.93 13.57 30.34
CA LYS A 128 -42.15 15.03 30.30
C LYS A 128 -43.57 15.36 29.90
N ALA A 129 -44.07 14.71 28.85
CA ALA A 129 -45.42 14.90 28.34
C ALA A 129 -46.49 14.52 29.38
N GLU A 130 -46.27 13.44 30.14
CA GLU A 130 -47.17 12.99 31.21
C GLU A 130 -47.05 13.81 32.51
N GLY A 131 -46.21 14.85 32.56
CA GLY A 131 -46.02 15.70 33.74
C GLY A 131 -45.33 15.02 34.95
N LEU A 132 -44.92 13.76 34.82
CA LEU A 132 -44.36 12.94 35.91
C LEU A 132 -42.94 13.34 36.35
N LEU A 133 -42.20 14.10 35.53
CA LEU A 133 -40.81 14.47 35.84
C LEU A 133 -40.65 15.43 37.04
N LYS A 134 -41.68 16.21 37.39
CA LYS A 134 -41.67 16.99 38.63
C LYS A 134 -41.97 16.13 39.87
N ARG A 135 -42.78 15.07 39.74
CA ARG A 135 -43.11 14.14 40.85
C ARG A 135 -41.98 13.17 41.19
N LYS A 136 -41.17 12.76 40.20
CA LYS A 136 -40.09 11.76 40.43
C LYS A 136 -38.85 12.34 41.13
N LYS A 137 -38.59 13.65 41.00
CA LYS A 137 -37.46 14.32 41.66
C LYS A 137 -37.63 14.41 43.20
N VAL A 138 -38.87 14.36 43.71
CA VAL A 138 -39.19 14.36 45.15
C VAL A 138 -39.09 12.95 45.78
N LYS A 139 -39.14 11.88 44.98
CA LYS A 139 -39.02 10.48 45.46
C LYS A 139 -37.64 9.85 45.26
N GLN A 140 -36.68 10.57 44.66
CA GLN A 140 -35.37 10.02 44.26
C GLN A 140 -34.26 10.20 45.30
N ASP A 141 -34.48 10.97 46.37
CA ASP A 141 -33.50 11.09 47.47
C ASP A 141 -33.53 9.89 48.44
N GLU A 142 -34.52 8.99 48.36
CA GLU A 142 -34.64 7.83 49.28
C GLU A 142 -34.27 6.46 48.68
N LYS A 143 -33.98 6.34 47.38
CA LYS A 143 -33.62 5.06 46.74
C LYS A 143 -32.42 5.20 45.80
N GLN A 144 -31.26 5.52 46.37
CA GLN A 144 -29.97 5.19 45.77
C GLN A 144 -29.63 3.74 46.14
N ASN A 145 -29.76 2.85 45.15
CA ASN A 145 -29.15 1.50 45.02
C ASN A 145 -30.13 0.56 44.31
N SER A 146 -29.63 -0.16 43.29
CA SER A 146 -30.31 -1.11 42.40
C SER A 146 -30.86 -0.54 41.08
N SER A 147 -29.97 -0.40 40.10
CA SER A 147 -30.18 -0.87 38.72
C SER A 147 -28.87 -0.75 37.94
N GLU A 148 -27.83 -1.40 38.47
CA GLU A 148 -26.80 -1.99 37.63
C GLU A 148 -27.33 -3.38 37.30
N ASP A 149 -27.77 -3.55 36.05
CA ASP A 149 -28.29 -4.82 35.53
C ASP A 149 -27.51 -5.15 34.26
N GLU A 150 -26.59 -6.06 34.50
CA GLU A 150 -26.07 -7.15 33.69
C GLU A 150 -25.33 -6.85 32.37
N SER A 151 -24.02 -7.06 32.50
CA SER A 151 -23.14 -7.83 31.64
C SER A 151 -23.81 -8.60 30.50
N SER A 152 -23.34 -8.34 29.29
CA SER A 152 -23.14 -9.42 28.32
C SER A 152 -21.66 -9.40 27.95
N GLU A 153 -20.85 -9.93 28.87
CA GLU A 153 -19.63 -10.63 28.51
C GLU A 153 -19.98 -11.65 27.44
N ASN A 154 -19.47 -11.42 26.23
CA ASN A 154 -19.24 -12.51 25.29
C ASN A 154 -17.74 -12.46 25.04
N GLU A 155 -17.03 -13.27 25.80
CA GLU A 155 -15.64 -13.58 25.55
C GLU A 155 -15.54 -14.28 24.20
N ASN A 156 -14.89 -13.60 23.26
CA ASN A 156 -14.11 -14.27 22.23
C ASN A 156 -12.91 -13.36 21.99
N SER A 157 -11.99 -13.44 22.96
CA SER A 157 -10.61 -13.03 22.82
C SER A 157 -9.86 -14.24 22.25
N ASP A 158 -10.01 -14.48 20.96
CA ASP A 158 -9.05 -15.29 20.21
C ASP A 158 -8.29 -14.32 19.28
N SER A 159 -7.17 -13.85 19.81
CA SER A 159 -6.15 -13.08 19.12
C SER A 159 -4.87 -13.43 19.83
N GLU A 160 -4.38 -14.64 19.57
CA GLU A 160 -2.97 -15.00 19.65
C GLU A 160 -2.15 -13.95 18.90
N SER A 161 -1.78 -12.88 19.60
CA SER A 161 -0.71 -11.99 19.21
C SER A 161 0.57 -12.57 19.79
N GLU A 162 1.14 -13.53 19.07
CA GLU A 162 2.55 -13.86 19.15
C GLU A 162 3.34 -12.56 18.95
N GLU A 163 4.09 -12.20 19.99
CA GLU A 163 5.15 -11.22 19.90
C GLU A 163 6.21 -11.77 18.95
N ASP A 164 6.42 -11.13 17.79
CA ASP A 164 7.67 -11.30 17.06
C ASP A 164 8.29 -9.95 16.72
N ALA A 165 9.61 -9.94 16.84
CA ALA A 165 10.41 -8.83 17.24
C ALA A 165 10.61 -7.77 16.14
N CYS A 166 10.66 -6.52 16.58
CA CYS A 166 11.29 -5.43 15.86
C CYS A 166 12.80 -5.74 15.67
N GLU A 167 13.15 -6.13 14.44
CA GLU A 167 14.26 -5.59 13.67
C GLU A 167 15.66 -5.58 14.34
N LYS A 168 16.44 -6.62 14.07
CA LYS A 168 17.89 -6.48 13.84
C LYS A 168 18.24 -7.04 12.46
N GLN A 169 18.86 -6.17 11.68
CA GLN A 169 19.35 -6.39 10.31
C GLN A 169 20.26 -7.62 10.21
N PRO A 170 20.27 -8.34 9.07
CA PRO A 170 21.46 -9.06 8.65
C PRO A 170 22.30 -8.14 7.75
N GLU A 171 23.49 -7.81 8.23
CA GLU A 171 24.58 -7.35 7.38
C GLU A 171 24.83 -8.37 6.27
N ALA A 172 24.77 -7.92 5.02
CA ALA A 172 25.26 -8.68 3.89
C ALA A 172 26.79 -8.57 3.85
N GLN A 173 27.48 -9.56 4.40
CA GLN A 173 28.86 -9.89 4.05
C GLN A 173 28.85 -11.12 3.11
N PRO A 174 29.75 -11.19 2.13
CA PRO A 174 29.67 -12.13 1.02
C PRO A 174 30.09 -13.54 1.45
N SER A 175 29.25 -14.54 1.19
CA SER A 175 29.65 -15.94 1.31
C SER A 175 30.46 -16.35 0.09
N GLU A 176 31.76 -16.52 0.30
CA GLU A 176 32.62 -17.35 -0.53
C GLU A 176 32.03 -18.77 -0.61
N SER A 177 31.78 -19.23 -1.83
CA SER A 177 31.57 -20.65 -2.13
C SER A 177 32.49 -21.06 -3.27
N SER A 178 33.53 -21.80 -2.88
CA SER A 178 34.15 -22.91 -3.61
C SER A 178 34.64 -22.66 -5.04
N GLU A 179 35.92 -22.29 -5.13
CA GLU A 179 36.80 -22.71 -6.21
C GLU A 179 36.99 -24.23 -6.15
N GLU A 180 36.24 -24.99 -6.95
CA GLU A 180 36.69 -26.33 -7.38
C GLU A 180 37.45 -26.19 -8.70
N ASN A 181 38.77 -26.30 -8.57
CA ASN A 181 39.69 -26.47 -9.68
C ASN A 181 39.49 -27.87 -10.29
N ASP A 182 38.73 -27.97 -11.38
CA ASP A 182 38.80 -29.15 -12.24
C ASP A 182 39.86 -28.91 -13.32
N LYS A 183 41.05 -29.51 -13.09
CA LYS A 183 42.12 -29.63 -14.06
C LYS A 183 41.68 -30.59 -15.15
N HIS A 184 41.14 -30.08 -16.26
CA HIS A 184 41.05 -30.90 -17.45
C HIS A 184 42.40 -30.95 -18.18
N GLU A 185 43.01 -32.11 -18.03
CA GLU A 185 44.23 -32.60 -18.65
C GLU A 185 44.24 -32.40 -20.17
N SER A 186 45.32 -31.82 -20.66
CA SER A 186 45.62 -31.71 -22.09
C SER A 186 45.85 -33.10 -22.68
N SER A 187 44.85 -33.67 -23.35
CA SER A 187 45.06 -34.76 -24.29
C SER A 187 45.53 -34.16 -25.63
N LYS A 188 46.84 -34.30 -25.88
CA LYS A 188 47.43 -34.16 -27.21
C LYS A 188 46.72 -35.10 -28.18
N GLY A 189 46.02 -34.56 -29.16
CA GLY A 189 45.72 -35.28 -30.39
C GLY A 189 46.98 -35.37 -31.26
N PRO A 190 47.21 -36.47 -31.99
CA PRO A 190 48.36 -36.59 -32.87
C PRO A 190 48.17 -35.70 -34.11
N GLU A 191 49.12 -34.80 -34.35
CA GLU A 191 49.32 -34.16 -35.65
C GLU A 191 49.80 -35.20 -36.68
N SER A 192 49.44 -34.97 -37.95
CA SER A 192 49.97 -35.66 -39.13
C SER A 192 51.11 -34.86 -39.71
#